data_AF-A0A8T2QMJ4-F1
#
_entry.id   AF-A0A8T2QMJ4-F1
#
_cell.length_a   1.000
_cell.length_b   1.000
_cell.length_c   1.000
_cell.angle_alpha   90.00
_cell.angle_beta   90.00
_cell.angle_gamma   90.00
#
_symmetry.space_group_name_H-M   'P 1'
#
loop_
_entity.id
_entity.type
_entity.pdbx_description
1 polymer ?
#
loop_
_entity_poly.entity_id
_entity_poly.type
_entity_poly.pdbx_seq_one_letter_code
_entity_poly.pdbx_strand_id
1 'polypeptide(L)'
;MMRSAFTLPVQEWAKGSLERVAQDLVKTWEMELSHKTKLEDFKTIHPQKFRFSVNGGPWLTGEETLKVGSYNALLQTTLEGEHEAYKASQETFESSHDVFRSAFPGGFAWEVLEVYSGPPTVAFKWRHWGVMEGPFKGHPPSHATINSFGTCIAKVDDKLQITDLEVYYDPTQFLGQLTETPKDRDYGEYKPGVVGCPFMQ
;
A
#
# COMPACT_ATOMS: atom_id res chain seq x y z
N MET A 1 -21.43 -25.68 11.36
CA MET A 1 -21.54 -24.25 11.03
C MET A 1 -20.19 -23.61 11.33
N MET A 2 -19.33 -23.46 10.33
CA MET A 2 -18.10 -22.69 10.44
C MET A 2 -18.47 -21.21 10.43
N ARG A 3 -18.14 -20.47 11.49
CA ARG A 3 -18.18 -19.02 11.49
C ARG A 3 -17.07 -18.55 10.54
N SER A 4 -17.42 -17.75 9.53
CA SER A 4 -16.41 -17.17 8.64
C SER A 4 -15.47 -16.30 9.46
N ALA A 5 -14.20 -16.24 9.05
CA ALA A 5 -13.21 -15.35 9.65
C ALA A 5 -13.79 -13.94 9.73
N PHE A 6 -13.74 -13.35 10.93
CA PHE A 6 -14.12 -11.98 11.18
C PHE A 6 -13.14 -11.06 10.44
N THR A 7 -13.47 -10.67 9.22
CA THR A 7 -12.89 -9.45 8.64
C THR A 7 -13.40 -8.29 9.49
N LEU A 8 -12.49 -7.55 10.12
CA LEU A 8 -12.88 -6.29 10.76
C LEU A 8 -13.53 -5.40 9.68
N PRO A 9 -14.69 -4.78 9.93
CA PRO A 9 -15.29 -3.90 8.95
C PRO A 9 -14.40 -2.67 8.76
N VAL A 10 -14.26 -2.24 7.51
CA VAL A 10 -13.66 -0.95 7.18
C VAL A 10 -14.58 0.17 7.67
N GLN A 11 -14.00 1.29 8.12
CA GLN A 11 -14.73 2.46 8.56
C GLN A 11 -15.74 2.95 7.51
N GLU A 12 -17.00 3.06 7.93
CA GLU A 12 -18.08 3.63 7.15
C GLU A 12 -18.23 5.11 7.49
N TRP A 13 -18.26 5.95 6.45
CA TRP A 13 -18.44 7.39 6.57
C TRP A 13 -19.77 7.80 5.94
N ALA A 14 -20.40 8.83 6.53
CA ALA A 14 -21.67 9.36 6.04
C ALA A 14 -21.57 9.79 4.57
N LYS A 15 -22.62 9.54 3.79
CA LYS A 15 -22.64 9.92 2.37
C LYS A 15 -22.47 11.44 2.22
N GLY A 16 -21.51 11.85 1.39
CA GLY A 16 -21.20 13.26 1.16
C GLY A 16 -20.26 13.90 2.20
N SER A 17 -19.84 13.17 3.23
CA SER A 17 -18.76 13.60 4.12
C SER A 17 -17.42 13.66 3.39
N LEU A 18 -16.51 14.48 3.88
CA LEU A 18 -15.20 14.65 3.28
C LEU A 18 -14.36 13.36 3.42
N GLU A 19 -14.50 12.66 4.55
CA GLU A 19 -13.92 11.36 4.82
C GLU A 19 -14.36 10.33 3.78
N ARG A 20 -15.65 10.32 3.44
CA ARG A 20 -16.18 9.44 2.39
C ARG A 20 -15.57 9.76 1.03
N VAL A 21 -15.49 11.05 0.68
CA VAL A 21 -14.91 11.50 -0.60
C VAL A 21 -13.43 11.13 -0.68
N ALA A 22 -12.64 11.42 0.36
CA ALA A 22 -11.23 11.06 0.42
C ALA A 22 -11.07 9.53 0.33
N GLN A 23 -11.90 8.77 1.04
CA GLN A 23 -11.82 7.31 1.04
C GLN A 23 -12.11 6.71 -0.35
N ASP A 24 -13.17 7.15 -1.00
CA ASP A 24 -13.56 6.66 -2.33
C ASP A 24 -12.54 7.08 -3.40
N LEU A 25 -11.97 8.28 -3.27
CA LEU A 25 -10.97 8.78 -4.21
C LEU A 25 -9.67 7.97 -4.15
N VAL A 26 -9.14 7.70 -2.95
CA VAL A 26 -7.91 6.89 -2.81
C VAL A 26 -8.14 5.45 -3.28
N LYS A 27 -9.25 4.81 -2.91
CA LYS A 27 -9.58 3.45 -3.39
C LYS A 27 -9.72 3.39 -4.90
N THR A 28 -10.29 4.43 -5.50
CA THR A 28 -10.37 4.54 -6.96
C THR A 28 -8.97 4.70 -7.55
N TRP A 29 -8.13 5.56 -6.96
CA TRP A 29 -6.76 5.78 -7.44
C TRP A 29 -5.91 4.51 -7.37
N GLU A 30 -5.98 3.75 -6.27
CA GLU A 30 -5.30 2.45 -6.14
C GLU A 30 -5.74 1.46 -7.24
N MET A 31 -7.05 1.37 -7.48
CA MET A 31 -7.59 0.53 -8.55
C MET A 31 -7.09 1.00 -9.93
N GLU A 32 -7.11 2.31 -10.19
CA GLU A 32 -6.61 2.89 -11.43
C GLU A 32 -5.11 2.58 -11.62
N LEU A 33 -4.29 2.78 -10.60
CA LEU A 33 -2.85 2.54 -10.62
C LEU A 33 -2.49 1.08 -10.83
N SER A 34 -3.29 0.14 -10.33
CA SER A 34 -3.07 -1.29 -10.53
C SER A 34 -3.50 -1.83 -11.89
N HIS A 35 -4.33 -1.11 -12.67
CA HIS A 35 -4.96 -1.67 -13.88
C HIS A 35 -4.83 -0.80 -15.14
N LYS A 36 -4.57 0.50 -15.00
CA LYS A 36 -4.39 1.41 -16.14
C LYS A 36 -2.93 1.50 -16.49
N THR A 37 -2.64 1.66 -17.78
CA THR A 37 -1.27 1.75 -18.32
C THR A 37 -0.93 3.13 -18.87
N LYS A 38 -1.87 4.07 -18.79
CA LYS A 38 -1.81 5.42 -19.37
C LYS A 38 -2.40 6.43 -18.40
N LEU A 39 -1.70 7.53 -18.13
CA LEU A 39 -2.16 8.55 -17.18
C LEU A 39 -3.43 9.26 -17.64
N GLU A 40 -3.66 9.34 -18.94
CA GLU A 40 -4.81 10.00 -19.56
C GLU A 40 -6.12 9.29 -19.22
N ASP A 41 -6.05 8.00 -18.89
CA ASP A 41 -7.20 7.21 -18.51
C ASP A 41 -7.59 7.45 -17.04
N PHE A 42 -6.72 8.05 -16.21
CA PHE A 42 -7.00 8.30 -14.80
C PHE A 42 -8.01 9.42 -14.62
N LYS A 43 -8.93 9.23 -13.69
CA LYS A 43 -9.91 10.26 -13.29
C LYS A 43 -9.53 10.91 -11.96
N THR A 44 -8.74 10.22 -11.14
CA THR A 44 -8.41 10.64 -9.77
C THR A 44 -7.25 11.61 -9.69
N ILE A 45 -6.39 11.65 -10.70
CA ILE A 45 -5.18 12.49 -10.74
C ILE A 45 -5.18 13.43 -11.94
N HIS A 46 -4.48 14.56 -11.83
CA HIS A 46 -4.26 15.46 -12.96
C HIS A 46 -3.07 14.95 -13.79
N PRO A 47 -3.26 14.55 -15.06
CA PRO A 47 -2.24 13.79 -15.81
C PRO A 47 -0.90 14.51 -15.97
N GLN A 48 -0.89 15.84 -16.14
CA GLN A 48 0.36 16.61 -16.30
C GLN A 48 0.95 17.19 -15.00
N LYS A 49 0.18 17.23 -13.91
CA LYS A 49 0.60 17.91 -12.66
C LYS A 49 0.86 16.94 -11.52
N PHE A 50 0.32 15.73 -11.61
CA PHE A 50 0.41 14.75 -10.54
C PHE A 50 1.86 14.43 -10.20
N ARG A 51 2.16 14.53 -8.91
CA ARG A 51 3.41 14.08 -8.31
C ARG A 51 3.17 13.40 -6.97
N PHE A 52 4.02 12.43 -6.66
CA PHE A 52 3.91 11.57 -5.48
C PHE A 52 5.22 11.60 -4.68
N SER A 53 5.12 11.71 -3.35
CA SER A 53 6.27 11.65 -2.44
C SER A 53 5.92 10.88 -1.17
N VAL A 54 6.93 10.28 -0.56
CA VAL A 54 6.82 9.50 0.67
C VAL A 54 7.85 10.00 1.67
N ASN A 55 7.42 10.26 2.90
CA ASN A 55 8.28 10.62 4.03
C ASN A 55 9.24 11.79 3.75
N GLY A 56 8.80 12.78 2.95
CA GLY A 56 9.61 13.93 2.57
C GLY A 56 10.72 13.62 1.55
N GLY A 57 10.70 12.44 0.94
CA GLY A 57 11.62 12.03 -0.11
C GLY A 57 11.38 12.73 -1.46
N PRO A 58 12.17 12.39 -2.49
CA PRO A 58 12.03 12.94 -3.83
C PRO A 58 10.63 12.74 -4.39
N TRP A 59 10.22 13.70 -5.22
CA TRP A 59 8.95 13.63 -5.93
C TRP A 59 9.08 12.77 -7.19
N LEU A 60 8.20 11.78 -7.31
CA LEU A 60 7.96 11.06 -8.56
C LEU A 60 6.87 11.78 -9.36
N THR A 61 7.05 11.88 -10.67
CA THR A 61 5.97 12.23 -11.60
C THR A 61 4.93 11.09 -11.69
N GLY A 62 3.78 11.36 -12.30
CA GLY A 62 2.80 10.31 -12.59
C GLY A 62 3.35 9.16 -13.43
N GLU A 63 4.17 9.45 -14.43
CA GLU A 63 4.76 8.43 -15.32
C GLU A 63 5.73 7.54 -14.55
N GLU A 64 6.59 8.15 -13.71
CA GLU A 64 7.49 7.40 -12.84
C GLU A 64 6.72 6.56 -11.83
N THR A 65 5.68 7.11 -11.20
CA THR A 65 4.82 6.41 -10.23
C THR A 65 4.15 5.19 -10.87
N LEU A 66 3.60 5.36 -12.08
CA LEU A 66 2.96 4.28 -12.83
C LEU A 66 3.97 3.19 -13.21
N LYS A 67 5.19 3.58 -13.61
CA LYS A 67 6.25 2.65 -13.99
C LYS A 67 6.77 1.82 -12.81
N VAL A 68 6.96 2.44 -11.64
CA VAL A 68 7.50 1.72 -10.46
C VAL A 68 6.45 0.89 -9.74
N GLY A 69 5.18 1.30 -9.79
CA GLY A 69 4.08 0.65 -9.07
C GLY A 69 3.88 1.16 -7.63
N SER A 70 2.69 0.97 -7.10
CA SER A 70 2.29 1.49 -5.78
C SER A 70 3.16 1.00 -4.62
N TYR A 71 3.40 -0.31 -4.50
CA TYR A 71 4.21 -0.89 -3.42
C TYR A 71 5.64 -0.36 -3.42
N ASN A 72 6.29 -0.35 -4.58
CA ASN A 72 7.65 0.14 -4.71
C ASN A 72 7.71 1.66 -4.49
N ALA A 73 6.73 2.43 -4.98
CA ALA A 73 6.65 3.87 -4.71
C ALA A 73 6.50 4.17 -3.21
N LEU A 74 5.77 3.33 -2.46
CA LEU A 74 5.56 3.47 -1.01
C LEU A 74 6.76 3.01 -0.17
N LEU A 75 7.46 1.95 -0.58
CA LEU A 75 8.52 1.30 0.19
C LEU A 75 9.93 1.67 -0.26
N GLN A 76 10.07 2.41 -1.37
CA GLN A 76 11.36 2.99 -1.74
C GLN A 76 11.80 3.94 -0.62
N THR A 77 13.06 3.82 -0.23
CA THR A 77 13.69 4.70 0.74
C THR A 77 14.94 5.30 0.12
N THR A 78 15.17 6.58 0.40
CA THR A 78 16.40 7.29 0.05
C THR A 78 17.43 7.29 1.17
N LEU A 79 17.10 6.70 2.33
CA LEU A 79 18.06 6.50 3.41
C LEU A 79 19.12 5.49 2.94
N GLU A 80 20.38 5.68 3.34
CA GLU A 80 21.47 4.78 2.96
C GLU A 80 21.18 3.35 3.45
N GLY A 81 20.90 2.46 2.51
CA GLY A 81 20.45 1.09 2.78
C GLY A 81 18.93 0.95 2.64
N GLU A 82 18.51 0.09 1.73
CA GLU A 82 17.13 -0.37 1.66
C GLU A 82 16.75 -1.14 2.93
N HIS A 83 15.45 -1.28 3.20
CA HIS A 83 15.00 -2.12 4.31
C HIS A 83 15.53 -3.55 4.13
N GLU A 84 16.19 -4.10 5.15
CA GLU A 84 16.71 -5.48 5.09
C GLU A 84 15.60 -6.50 4.79
N ALA A 85 14.41 -6.26 5.34
CA ALA A 85 13.21 -7.05 5.12
C ALA A 85 12.64 -6.91 3.69
N TYR A 86 12.84 -5.77 3.01
CA TYR A 86 12.30 -5.53 1.68
C TYR A 86 13.13 -4.50 0.89
N LYS A 87 13.69 -4.97 -0.23
CA LYS A 87 14.52 -4.18 -1.14
C LYS A 87 13.72 -3.79 -2.38
N ALA A 88 13.19 -2.58 -2.43
CA ALA A 88 12.34 -2.12 -3.54
C ALA A 88 13.07 -2.14 -4.89
N SER A 89 14.39 -1.90 -4.92
CA SER A 89 15.22 -1.99 -6.13
C SER A 89 15.34 -3.38 -6.72
N GLN A 90 15.01 -4.43 -5.94
CA GLN A 90 15.07 -5.82 -6.36
C GLN A 90 13.71 -6.36 -6.83
N GLU A 91 12.66 -5.54 -6.83
CA GLU A 91 11.30 -5.98 -7.09
C GLU A 91 10.70 -5.27 -8.31
N THR A 92 10.09 -6.05 -9.20
CA THR A 92 9.27 -5.49 -10.28
C THR A 92 7.87 -5.15 -9.77
N PHE A 93 7.05 -4.53 -10.61
CA PHE A 93 5.63 -4.35 -10.32
C PHE A 93 4.97 -5.71 -10.02
N GLU A 94 5.23 -6.73 -10.82
CA GLU A 94 4.64 -8.06 -10.68
C GLU A 94 5.13 -8.76 -9.41
N SER A 95 6.44 -8.76 -9.15
CA SER A 95 6.99 -9.48 -7.99
C SER A 95 6.58 -8.83 -6.66
N SER A 96 6.55 -7.50 -6.59
CA SER A 96 6.04 -6.78 -5.41
C SER A 96 4.57 -7.10 -5.13
N HIS A 97 3.71 -7.11 -6.16
CA HIS A 97 2.31 -7.48 -6.03
C HIS A 97 2.15 -8.93 -5.58
N ASP A 98 2.95 -9.85 -6.11
CA ASP A 98 2.90 -11.27 -5.78
C ASP A 98 3.33 -11.52 -4.32
N VAL A 99 4.40 -10.87 -3.86
CA VAL A 99 4.87 -10.93 -2.47
C VAL A 99 3.78 -10.48 -1.49
N PHE A 100 3.19 -9.31 -1.70
CA PHE A 100 2.20 -8.76 -0.76
C PHE A 100 0.83 -9.47 -0.84
N ARG A 101 0.39 -9.88 -2.03
CA ARG A 101 -0.84 -10.68 -2.16
C ARG A 101 -0.69 -12.08 -1.57
N SER A 102 0.51 -12.67 -1.67
CA SER A 102 0.81 -13.95 -1.03
C SER A 102 0.80 -13.84 0.49
N ALA A 103 1.35 -12.75 1.05
CA ALA A 103 1.32 -12.51 2.49
C ALA A 103 -0.11 -12.28 3.03
N PHE A 104 -0.96 -11.61 2.24
CA PHE A 104 -2.33 -11.21 2.61
C PHE A 104 -3.39 -11.78 1.65
N PRO A 105 -3.62 -13.11 1.60
CA PRO A 105 -4.59 -13.70 0.68
C PRO A 105 -6.04 -13.29 0.99
N GLY A 106 -6.34 -12.96 2.25
CA GLY A 106 -7.61 -12.35 2.68
C GLY A 106 -7.76 -10.86 2.33
N GLY A 107 -6.74 -10.26 1.71
CA GLY A 107 -6.68 -8.84 1.35
C GLY A 107 -5.99 -7.97 2.40
N PHE A 108 -5.57 -6.78 1.96
CA PHE A 108 -4.97 -5.74 2.79
C PHE A 108 -5.84 -4.48 2.67
N ALA A 109 -6.82 -4.38 3.56
CA ALA A 109 -7.84 -3.36 3.52
C ALA A 109 -7.23 -1.97 3.73
N TRP A 110 -7.84 -0.94 3.15
CA TRP A 110 -7.47 0.45 3.35
C TRP A 110 -8.66 1.29 3.79
N GLU A 111 -8.43 2.22 4.72
CA GLU A 111 -9.46 3.11 5.24
C GLU A 111 -8.94 4.47 5.70
N VAL A 112 -9.81 5.48 5.61
CA VAL A 112 -9.62 6.78 6.24
C VAL A 112 -10.11 6.70 7.68
N LEU A 113 -9.26 7.15 8.62
CA LEU A 113 -9.58 7.19 10.05
C LEU A 113 -10.09 8.57 10.49
N GLU A 114 -9.57 9.64 9.89
CA GLU A 114 -9.92 11.02 10.25
C GLU A 114 -9.46 11.98 9.14
N VAL A 115 -10.22 13.03 8.87
CA VAL A 115 -9.82 14.13 7.96
C VAL A 115 -9.59 15.41 8.76
N TYR A 116 -8.45 16.06 8.52
CA TYR A 116 -8.01 17.26 9.23
C TYR A 116 -8.26 18.56 8.46
N SER A 117 -8.35 18.50 7.12
CA SER A 117 -8.57 19.68 6.29
C SER A 117 -9.26 19.35 4.97
N GLY A 118 -9.97 20.33 4.40
CA GLY A 118 -10.64 20.23 3.10
C GLY A 118 -9.85 20.85 1.94
N PRO A 119 -10.37 20.75 0.71
CA PRO A 119 -9.72 21.31 -0.49
C PRO A 119 -9.38 22.81 -0.34
N PRO A 120 -8.28 23.29 -0.95
CA PRO A 120 -7.47 22.58 -1.94
C PRO A 120 -6.37 21.71 -1.34
N THR A 121 -6.21 21.65 -0.02
CA THR A 121 -5.19 20.82 0.65
C THR A 121 -5.86 19.95 1.70
N VAL A 122 -6.09 18.69 1.34
CA VAL A 122 -6.76 17.69 2.17
C VAL A 122 -5.71 16.89 2.93
N ALA A 123 -5.70 17.00 4.25
CA ALA A 123 -4.86 16.20 5.13
C ALA A 123 -5.74 15.18 5.86
N PHE A 124 -5.32 13.92 5.91
CA PHE A 124 -6.11 12.87 6.55
C PHE A 124 -5.25 11.72 7.09
N LYS A 125 -5.71 11.09 8.16
CA LYS A 125 -5.12 9.89 8.74
C LYS A 125 -5.74 8.65 8.10
N TRP A 126 -4.92 7.64 7.85
CA TRP A 126 -5.35 6.39 7.22
C TRP A 126 -4.79 5.15 7.93
N ARG A 127 -5.37 4.00 7.59
CA ARG A 127 -4.85 2.69 7.98
C ARG A 127 -4.95 1.70 6.82
N HIS A 128 -3.86 0.97 6.58
CA HIS A 128 -3.95 -0.36 5.98
C HIS A 128 -3.94 -1.44 7.06
N TRP A 129 -4.71 -2.51 6.86
CA TRP A 129 -4.63 -3.67 7.74
C TRP A 129 -5.03 -4.98 7.05
N GLY A 130 -4.50 -6.10 7.53
CA GLY A 130 -4.82 -7.43 7.04
C GLY A 130 -4.24 -8.52 7.93
N VAL A 131 -4.74 -9.75 7.79
CA VAL A 131 -4.19 -10.91 8.52
C VAL A 131 -3.10 -11.55 7.66
N MET A 132 -1.89 -11.73 8.21
CA MET A 132 -0.79 -12.37 7.50
C MET A 132 -0.97 -13.89 7.50
N GLU A 133 -1.79 -14.38 6.57
CA GLU A 133 -2.13 -15.80 6.42
C GLU A 133 -1.20 -16.55 5.46
N GLY A 134 -0.36 -15.82 4.72
CA GLY A 134 0.67 -16.42 3.87
C GLY A 134 2.08 -15.94 4.21
N PRO A 135 3.09 -16.52 3.54
CA PRO A 135 4.49 -16.25 3.81
C PRO A 135 4.91 -14.87 3.27
N PHE A 136 5.95 -14.29 3.88
CA PHE A 136 6.58 -13.06 3.40
C PHE A 136 8.10 -13.24 3.37
N LYS A 137 8.71 -13.29 2.18
CA LYS A 137 10.18 -13.32 2.01
C LYS A 137 10.94 -14.30 2.92
N GLY A 138 10.41 -15.52 3.07
CA GLY A 138 10.99 -16.59 3.89
C GLY A 138 10.51 -16.62 5.33
N HIS A 139 9.68 -15.65 5.74
CA HIS A 139 8.99 -15.68 7.02
C HIS A 139 7.66 -16.45 6.85
N PRO A 140 7.39 -17.48 7.67
CA PRO A 140 6.12 -18.21 7.63
C PRO A 140 4.95 -17.30 8.04
N PRO A 141 3.69 -17.68 7.74
CA PRO A 141 2.52 -16.89 8.15
C PRO A 141 2.46 -16.75 9.67
N SER A 142 2.35 -15.51 10.16
CA SER A 142 2.23 -15.22 11.59
C SER A 142 0.80 -15.34 12.09
N HIS A 143 -0.20 -15.28 11.19
CA HIS A 143 -1.62 -15.17 11.50
C HIS A 143 -2.00 -13.95 12.36
N ALA A 144 -1.06 -13.01 12.54
CA ALA A 144 -1.30 -11.75 13.23
C ALA A 144 -2.01 -10.75 12.30
N THR A 145 -2.73 -9.80 12.89
CA THR A 145 -3.24 -8.64 12.15
C THR A 145 -2.12 -7.61 12.02
N ILE A 146 -1.65 -7.41 10.80
CA ILE A 146 -0.64 -6.42 10.45
C ILE A 146 -1.35 -5.09 10.20
N ASN A 147 -0.86 -4.02 10.80
CA ASN A 147 -1.39 -2.68 10.61
C ASN A 147 -0.30 -1.74 10.10
N SER A 148 -0.65 -0.87 9.16
CA SER A 148 0.16 0.27 8.76
C SER A 148 -0.68 1.53 8.90
N PHE A 149 -0.16 2.51 9.62
CA PHE A 149 -0.83 3.79 9.86
C PHE A 149 0.00 4.91 9.28
N GLY A 150 -0.68 5.93 8.79
CA GLY A 150 -0.01 7.12 8.31
C GLY A 150 -0.94 8.31 8.16
N THR A 151 -0.37 9.36 7.59
CA THR A 151 -1.09 10.57 7.18
C THR A 151 -0.80 10.82 5.71
N CYS A 152 -1.78 11.32 4.98
CA CYS A 152 -1.60 11.84 3.63
C CYS A 152 -1.87 13.33 3.62
N ILE A 153 -1.11 14.06 2.80
CA ILE A 153 -1.41 15.43 2.41
C ILE A 153 -1.62 15.42 0.90
N ALA A 154 -2.86 15.66 0.47
CA ALA A 154 -3.24 15.68 -0.94
C ALA A 154 -3.61 17.11 -1.35
N LYS A 155 -2.97 17.64 -2.40
CA LYS A 155 -3.44 18.84 -3.08
C LYS A 155 -4.30 18.45 -4.26
N VAL A 156 -5.41 19.15 -4.41
CA VAL A 156 -6.38 18.91 -5.48
C VAL A 156 -6.67 20.17 -6.26
N ASP A 157 -7.01 20.01 -7.54
CA ASP A 157 -7.48 21.09 -8.39
C ASP A 157 -9.00 21.33 -8.24
N ASP A 158 -9.52 22.28 -9.02
CA ASP A 158 -10.92 22.70 -9.04
C ASP A 158 -11.89 21.55 -9.45
N LYS A 159 -11.37 20.48 -10.04
CA LYS A 159 -12.10 19.27 -10.43
C LYS A 159 -11.92 18.12 -9.43
N LEU A 160 -11.28 18.40 -8.28
CA LEU A 160 -10.89 17.43 -7.26
C LEU A 160 -9.92 16.35 -7.75
N GLN A 161 -9.16 16.63 -8.82
CA GLN A 161 -8.10 15.74 -9.26
C GLN A 161 -6.85 16.01 -8.42
N ILE A 162 -6.18 14.95 -7.96
CA ILE A 162 -4.94 15.09 -7.18
C ILE A 162 -3.83 15.64 -8.07
N THR A 163 -3.17 16.70 -7.61
CA THR A 163 -1.96 17.26 -8.21
C THR A 163 -0.71 16.90 -7.40
N ASP A 164 -0.82 16.79 -6.09
CA ASP A 164 0.30 16.47 -5.21
C ASP A 164 -0.20 15.46 -4.17
N LEU A 165 0.51 14.36 -4.00
CA LEU A 165 0.22 13.38 -2.95
C LEU A 165 1.49 13.10 -2.14
N GLU A 166 1.46 13.48 -0.87
CA GLU A 166 2.52 13.15 0.10
C GLU A 166 2.00 12.16 1.11
N VAL A 167 2.72 11.05 1.30
CA VAL A 167 2.39 10.00 2.27
C VAL A 167 3.44 9.98 3.37
N TYR A 168 2.99 9.98 4.61
CA TYR A 168 3.84 9.91 5.80
C TYR A 168 3.48 8.68 6.64
N TYR A 169 4.42 7.76 6.83
CA TYR A 169 4.23 6.55 7.63
C TYR A 169 5.57 5.93 8.04
N ASP A 170 5.53 4.96 8.96
CA ASP A 170 6.72 4.20 9.37
C ASP A 170 6.82 2.85 8.60
N PRO A 171 7.61 2.78 7.51
CA PRO A 171 7.81 1.53 6.78
C PRO A 171 8.55 0.47 7.61
N THR A 172 9.38 0.88 8.58
CA THR A 172 10.13 -0.06 9.43
C THR A 172 9.20 -0.76 10.40
N GLN A 173 8.24 -0.04 10.99
CA GLN A 173 7.20 -0.64 11.83
C GLN A 173 6.32 -1.61 11.04
N PHE A 174 5.94 -1.26 9.81
CA PHE A 174 5.15 -2.14 8.95
C PHE A 174 5.91 -3.43 8.58
N LEU A 175 7.14 -3.30 8.09
CA LEU A 175 7.98 -4.45 7.72
C LEU A 175 8.41 -5.30 8.93
N GLY A 176 8.60 -4.67 10.10
CA GLY A 176 8.90 -5.37 11.36
C GLY A 176 7.81 -6.38 11.73
N GLN A 177 6.53 -5.99 11.61
CA GLN A 177 5.40 -6.89 11.86
C GLN A 177 5.37 -8.09 10.91
N LEU A 178 5.81 -7.91 9.65
CA LEU A 178 5.89 -8.98 8.65
C LEU A 178 7.04 -9.97 8.89
N THR A 179 7.97 -9.63 9.78
CA THR A 179 9.21 -10.38 10.00
C THR A 179 9.36 -10.91 11.43
N GLU A 180 8.29 -10.84 12.23
CA GLU A 180 8.30 -11.30 13.63
C GLU A 180 8.57 -12.80 13.77
N THR A 181 8.08 -13.62 12.83
CA THR A 181 8.38 -15.06 12.80
C THR A 181 9.80 -15.30 12.30
N PRO A 182 10.55 -16.27 12.84
CA PRO A 182 11.90 -16.57 12.36
C PRO A 182 11.94 -16.86 10.86
N LYS A 183 12.89 -16.24 10.15
CA LYS A 183 13.13 -16.50 8.73
C LYS A 183 13.62 -17.93 8.53
N ASP A 184 13.09 -18.62 7.53
CA ASP A 184 13.62 -19.90 7.08
C ASP A 184 15.06 -19.73 6.59
N ARG A 185 15.96 -20.59 7.08
CA ARG A 185 17.39 -20.55 6.78
C ARG A 185 17.69 -20.98 5.35
N ASP A 186 16.81 -21.76 4.75
CA ASP A 186 16.97 -22.27 3.39
C ASP A 186 16.30 -21.36 2.35
N TYR A 187 15.70 -20.24 2.79
CA TYR A 187 15.06 -19.27 1.90
C TYR A 187 16.10 -18.46 1.11
N GLY A 188 16.13 -18.66 -0.20
CA GLY A 188 16.92 -17.88 -1.15
C GLY A 188 16.21 -16.61 -1.65
N GLU A 189 16.30 -16.32 -2.95
CA GLU A 189 15.55 -15.21 -3.56
C GLU A 189 14.09 -15.58 -3.79
N TYR A 190 13.22 -14.55 -3.79
CA TYR A 190 11.81 -14.72 -4.13
C TYR A 190 11.66 -15.28 -5.56
N LYS A 191 10.83 -16.31 -5.71
CA LYS A 191 10.48 -16.89 -7.02
C LYS A 191 8.95 -16.94 -7.14
N PRO A 192 8.36 -16.36 -8.19
CA PRO A 192 6.92 -16.43 -8.42
C PRO A 192 6.42 -17.88 -8.41
N GLY A 193 5.32 -18.14 -7.71
CA GLY A 193 4.68 -19.46 -7.67
C GLY A 193 5.33 -20.52 -6.76
N VAL A 194 6.34 -20.17 -5.95
CA VAL A 194 6.85 -21.08 -4.91
C VAL A 194 5.98 -20.94 -3.66
N VAL A 195 4.78 -21.53 -3.73
CA VAL A 195 4.04 -21.89 -2.53
C VAL A 195 4.75 -23.12 -1.94
N GLY A 196 5.69 -22.88 -1.03
CA GLY A 196 6.20 -23.92 -0.14
C GLY A 196 5.09 -24.30 0.84
N CYS A 197 4.39 -25.39 0.55
CA CYS A 197 3.34 -25.96 1.40
C CYS A 197 3.89 -26.27 2.82
N PRO A 198 3.30 -25.78 3.93
CA PRO A 198 3.86 -25.99 5.26
C PRO A 198 3.53 -27.34 5.90
N PHE A 199 2.65 -28.16 5.31
CA PHE A 199 2.32 -29.49 5.82
C PHE A 199 1.99 -30.42 4.65
N MET A 200 2.76 -31.52 4.51
CA MET A 200 2.80 -32.52 3.41
C MET A 200 3.88 -32.17 2.36
N GLN A 201 5.05 -32.81 2.45
CA GLN A 201 5.44 -34.18 2.00
C GLN A 201 5.95 -34.19 0.56
#